data_AF-A0A9Q1LD58-F1
#
_entry.id   AF-A0A9Q1LD58-F1
#
_cell.length_a   1.000
_cell.length_b   1.000
_cell.length_c   1.000
_cell.angle_alpha   90.00
_cell.angle_beta   90.00
_cell.angle_gamma   90.00
#
_symmetry.space_group_name_H-M   'P 1'
#
loop_
_entity.id
_entity.type
_entity.pdbx_description
1 polymer ?
#
loop_
_entity_poly.entity_id
_entity_poly.type
_entity_poly.pdbx_seq_one_letter_code
_entity_poly.pdbx_strand_id
1 'polypeptide(L)'
;MVVVVLLVYILSKEIKNYCSRSDTILCGVYDGHGPHGHMVARKVRDYLPILLRSEWETKSCGDQNAVSENGNTNGGLHFDDIVDDDLVESVNIKGFRSMDKELKLHSSIDCFCSGSTAVTLVMQGQDIFVGNVGDSRAVLATRDKDNSLMAVQLTVDLKPNLTRVAARIQKCKGRVFALQDEPEVACVWLSNCDSPGLAMARAFADFCLKHFGLISVPDVYYHHITERDEFVLLATAGVWDVLSNKEVVDIVSSAPSRATAGRALVDCATRAWRLKYPTSKNDDCAVVCLYLNTTPVPDVKVIEGQNKLTNSPEVEIKTDTIDGNKLTNSPEAEIKTNTIDGNVGRSDTEAISTSHTTGREDLSTPKDDREIVPVVESLEEQHTDKGLGQSKRSIAEFLSTVSPRGNYQS
;
A
#
# COMPACT_ATOMS: atom_id res chain seq x y z
N MET A 1 36.71 -6.07 -3.90
CA MET A 1 35.99 -5.30 -2.88
C MET A 1 35.59 -3.98 -3.50
N VAL A 2 34.38 -3.90 -4.05
CA VAL A 2 33.76 -2.65 -4.51
C VAL A 2 32.45 -2.56 -3.75
N VAL A 3 32.40 -1.63 -2.81
CA VAL A 3 31.20 -1.27 -2.08
C VAL A 3 30.34 -0.47 -3.05
N VAL A 4 29.33 -1.10 -3.65
CA VAL A 4 28.17 -0.39 -4.19
C VAL A 4 27.04 -0.61 -3.19
N VAL A 5 26.99 0.27 -2.18
CA VAL A 5 25.75 0.49 -1.44
C VAL A 5 24.81 1.19 -2.43
N LEU A 6 24.07 0.41 -3.23
CA LEU A 6 22.82 0.89 -3.78
C LEU A 6 21.86 0.92 -2.58
N LEU A 7 21.71 2.11 -1.99
CA LEU A 7 20.53 2.48 -1.22
C LEU A 7 19.36 2.45 -2.21
N VAL A 8 18.65 1.33 -2.25
CA VAL A 8 17.28 1.31 -2.71
C VAL A 8 16.46 1.89 -1.54
N TYR A 9 15.53 2.80 -1.83
CA TYR A 9 14.80 3.52 -0.78
C TYR A 9 13.36 3.01 -0.78
N ILE A 10 13.09 2.19 0.22
CA ILE A 10 11.76 1.71 0.58
C ILE A 10 11.12 2.71 1.51
N LEU A 11 9.82 2.89 1.36
CA LEU A 11 9.12 3.84 2.20
C LEU A 11 7.79 3.25 2.67
N SER A 12 7.50 3.49 3.94
CA SER A 12 6.16 3.34 4.49
C SER A 12 5.61 4.71 4.87
N LYS A 13 4.28 4.83 4.87
CA LYS A 13 3.60 6.05 5.34
C LYS A 13 2.27 5.67 5.97
N GLU A 14 1.98 6.30 7.10
CA GLU A 14 0.66 6.30 7.74
C GLU A 14 0.18 7.74 7.82
N ILE A 15 -1.08 7.98 7.43
CA ILE A 15 -1.74 9.28 7.45
C ILE A 15 -3.03 9.12 8.24
N LYS A 16 -3.05 9.69 9.45
CA LYS A 16 -4.25 9.78 10.29
C LYS A 16 -5.12 10.96 9.85
N ASN A 17 -6.41 10.86 10.09
CA ASN A 17 -7.41 11.86 9.70
C ASN A 17 -7.39 12.14 8.18
N TYR A 18 -7.19 11.08 7.39
CA TYR A 18 -7.12 11.20 5.93
C TYR A 18 -8.48 11.64 5.36
N CYS A 19 -8.46 12.39 4.25
CA CYS A 19 -9.65 13.10 3.73
C CYS A 19 -10.33 14.05 4.75
N SER A 20 -9.59 14.53 5.76
CA SER A 20 -10.13 15.37 6.85
C SER A 20 -11.23 14.69 7.68
N ARG A 21 -11.31 13.35 7.65
CA ARG A 21 -12.26 12.56 8.43
C ARG A 21 -11.52 11.83 9.56
N SER A 22 -11.98 11.98 10.80
CA SER A 22 -11.29 11.46 11.99
C SER A 22 -11.27 9.94 12.11
N ASP A 23 -12.16 9.27 11.37
CA ASP A 23 -12.33 7.81 11.31
C ASP A 23 -11.51 7.16 10.17
N THR A 24 -10.71 7.95 9.44
CA THR A 24 -10.05 7.48 8.22
C THR A 24 -8.53 7.45 8.37
N ILE A 25 -7.93 6.29 8.09
CA ILE A 25 -6.48 6.06 8.08
C ILE A 25 -6.06 5.59 6.69
N LEU A 26 -5.01 6.20 6.14
CA LEU A 26 -4.33 5.67 4.97
C LEU A 26 -2.95 5.16 5.37
N CYS A 27 -2.60 3.94 5.02
CA CYS A 27 -1.23 3.48 5.09
C CYS A 27 -0.79 2.78 3.81
N GLY A 28 0.52 2.65 3.60
CA GLY A 28 1.05 1.93 2.45
C GLY A 28 2.54 1.70 2.53
N VAL A 29 2.99 0.68 1.81
CA VAL A 29 4.41 0.39 1.57
C VAL A 29 4.70 0.42 0.08
N TYR A 30 5.86 0.94 -0.27
CA TYR A 30 6.29 1.21 -1.64
C TYR A 30 7.70 0.68 -1.81
N ASP A 31 7.85 -0.35 -2.65
CA ASP A 31 9.12 -0.95 -3.00
C ASP A 31 9.59 -0.36 -4.33
N GLY A 32 10.80 0.18 -4.39
CA GLY A 32 11.30 0.88 -5.57
C GLY A 32 12.40 0.09 -6.26
N HIS A 33 12.39 0.01 -7.59
CA HIS A 33 13.39 -0.75 -8.34
C HIS A 33 13.88 -0.02 -9.58
N GLY A 34 15.01 -0.49 -10.11
CA GLY A 34 15.73 0.18 -11.20
C GLY A 34 16.55 1.39 -10.71
N PRO A 35 17.27 2.07 -11.63
CA PRO A 35 18.27 3.08 -11.27
C PRO A 35 17.73 4.25 -10.43
N HIS A 36 16.48 4.66 -10.68
CA HIS A 36 15.80 5.74 -9.97
C HIS A 36 14.58 5.25 -9.18
N GLY A 37 14.47 3.94 -8.92
CA GLY A 37 13.32 3.34 -8.23
C GLY A 37 12.99 3.99 -6.89
N HIS A 38 14.03 4.39 -6.17
CA HIS A 38 13.90 5.14 -4.93
C HIS A 38 13.23 6.51 -5.06
N MET A 39 13.45 7.22 -6.17
CA MET A 39 12.78 8.49 -6.45
C MET A 39 11.33 8.25 -6.87
N VAL A 40 11.09 7.19 -7.65
CA VAL A 40 9.74 6.75 -8.05
C VAL A 40 8.92 6.39 -6.81
N ALA A 41 9.41 5.47 -5.95
CA ALA A 41 8.75 5.06 -4.72
C ALA A 41 8.46 6.25 -3.79
N ARG A 42 9.41 7.20 -3.67
CA ARG A 42 9.22 8.45 -2.91
C ARG A 42 8.10 9.32 -3.48
N LYS A 43 8.11 9.53 -4.80
CA LYS A 43 7.07 10.32 -5.47
C LYS A 43 5.70 9.66 -5.30
N VAL A 44 5.61 8.33 -5.46
CA VAL A 44 4.36 7.57 -5.26
C VAL A 44 3.88 7.72 -3.81
N ARG A 45 4.73 7.48 -2.80
CA ARG A 45 4.40 7.67 -1.38
C ARG A 45 3.86 9.06 -1.06
N ASP A 46 4.43 10.09 -1.68
CA ASP A 46 4.09 11.47 -1.37
C ASP A 46 2.85 11.96 -2.12
N TYR A 47 2.63 11.52 -3.37
CA TYR A 47 1.57 12.03 -4.24
C TYR A 47 0.37 11.10 -4.37
N LEU A 48 0.52 9.77 -4.31
CA LEU A 48 -0.60 8.84 -4.45
C LEU A 48 -1.71 9.10 -3.42
N PRO A 49 -1.42 9.35 -2.13
CA PRO A 49 -2.45 9.74 -1.17
C PRO A 49 -3.18 11.05 -1.54
N ILE A 50 -2.49 12.00 -2.18
CA ILE A 50 -3.15 13.26 -2.60
C ILE A 50 -4.13 12.98 -3.75
N LEU A 51 -3.73 12.12 -4.69
CA LEU A 51 -4.55 11.75 -5.84
C LEU A 51 -5.76 10.90 -5.43
N LEU A 52 -5.56 9.91 -4.55
CA LEU A 52 -6.66 9.09 -4.01
C LEU A 52 -7.69 9.97 -3.29
N ARG A 53 -7.24 10.95 -2.49
CA ARG A 53 -8.11 11.91 -1.82
C ARG A 53 -8.90 12.74 -2.82
N SER A 54 -8.23 13.28 -3.85
CA SER A 54 -8.88 14.10 -4.87
C SER A 54 -9.98 13.33 -5.61
N GLU A 55 -9.74 12.06 -5.94
CA GLU A 55 -10.74 11.20 -6.59
C GLU A 55 -11.93 10.89 -5.66
N TRP A 56 -11.65 10.65 -4.38
CA TRP A 56 -12.67 10.45 -3.35
C TRP A 56 -13.58 11.67 -3.18
N GLU A 57 -13.00 12.86 -3.06
CA GLU A 57 -13.72 14.13 -2.90
C GLU A 57 -14.55 14.46 -4.14
N THR A 58 -13.99 14.27 -5.35
CA THR A 58 -14.69 14.55 -6.61
C THR A 58 -15.94 13.71 -6.77
N LYS A 59 -15.89 12.43 -6.41
CA LYS A 59 -17.05 11.53 -6.49
C LYS A 59 -18.08 11.80 -5.39
N SER A 60 -17.62 12.08 -4.16
CA SER A 60 -18.52 12.44 -3.05
C SER A 60 -19.34 13.71 -3.35
N CYS A 61 -18.75 14.68 -4.08
CA CYS A 61 -19.46 15.88 -4.54
C CYS A 61 -20.30 15.65 -5.81
N GLY A 62 -19.92 14.69 -6.65
CA GLY A 62 -20.66 14.32 -7.86
C GLY A 62 -22.03 13.71 -7.55
N ASP A 63 -22.12 12.86 -6.52
CA ASP A 63 -23.39 12.26 -6.08
C ASP A 63 -24.33 13.29 -5.46
N GLN A 64 -23.82 14.35 -4.82
CA GLN A 64 -24.67 15.43 -4.30
C GLN A 64 -25.28 16.32 -5.39
N ASN A 65 -24.60 16.46 -6.54
CA ASN A 65 -25.12 17.24 -7.67
C ASN A 65 -26.08 16.43 -8.56
N ALA A 66 -26.04 15.09 -8.52
CA ALA A 66 -26.99 14.24 -9.24
C ALA A 66 -28.36 14.11 -8.54
N VAL A 67 -28.45 14.47 -7.25
CA VAL A 67 -29.71 14.45 -6.46
C VAL A 67 -30.42 15.81 -6.47
N SER A 68 -29.86 16.84 -7.10
CA SER A 68 -30.50 18.16 -7.23
C SER A 68 -31.35 18.31 -8.51
N GLU A 69 -32.15 17.31 -8.85
CA GLU A 69 -33.36 17.46 -9.67
C GLU A 69 -34.43 16.46 -9.21
N ASN A 70 -34.87 16.55 -7.96
CA ASN A 70 -36.28 16.36 -7.57
C ASN A 70 -36.48 16.60 -6.06
N GLY A 71 -37.37 17.53 -5.73
CA GLY A 71 -37.55 18.02 -4.38
C GLY A 71 -38.29 17.06 -3.43
N ASN A 72 -37.74 17.00 -2.22
CA ASN A 72 -38.43 17.16 -0.94
C ASN A 72 -39.23 15.97 -0.35
N THR A 73 -38.65 15.30 0.65
CA THR A 73 -39.34 15.02 1.94
C THR A 73 -38.36 14.92 3.10
N ASN A 74 -38.71 15.58 4.20
CA ASN A 74 -38.08 15.50 5.51
C ASN A 74 -38.08 14.06 6.05
N GLY A 75 -36.89 13.53 6.22
CA GLY A 75 -36.56 12.47 7.16
C GLY A 75 -35.11 12.69 7.53
N GLY A 76 -34.79 12.85 8.81
CA GLY A 76 -33.40 12.88 9.26
C GLY A 76 -32.76 11.56 8.87
N LEU A 77 -32.02 11.56 7.76
CA LEU A 77 -31.25 10.41 7.34
C LEU A 77 -29.95 10.47 8.13
N HIS A 78 -29.85 9.54 9.08
CA HIS A 78 -28.63 9.11 9.71
C HIS A 78 -27.55 8.96 8.62
N PHE A 79 -26.55 9.84 8.65
CA PHE A 79 -25.43 9.85 7.70
C PHE A 79 -24.39 8.81 8.13
N ASP A 80 -24.85 7.58 8.34
CA ASP A 80 -23.96 6.42 8.49
C ASP A 80 -24.36 5.38 7.43
N ASP A 81 -23.33 4.67 6.97
CA ASP A 81 -23.38 3.31 6.46
C ASP A 81 -23.87 3.11 5.03
N ILE A 82 -22.94 3.23 4.09
CA ILE A 82 -22.36 2.09 3.34
C ILE A 82 -21.36 2.71 2.36
N VAL A 83 -20.08 2.39 2.53
CA VAL A 83 -19.10 2.69 1.50
C VAL A 83 -19.43 1.79 0.29
N ASP A 84 -19.85 2.39 -0.83
CA ASP A 84 -20.12 1.64 -2.05
C ASP A 84 -18.82 1.00 -2.57
N ASP A 85 -18.75 -0.33 -2.60
CA ASP A 85 -17.58 -1.07 -3.09
C ASP A 85 -17.20 -0.62 -4.51
N ASP A 86 -18.18 -0.34 -5.37
CA ASP A 86 -17.97 0.15 -6.75
C ASP A 86 -17.34 1.55 -6.73
N LEU A 87 -17.67 2.37 -5.74
CA LEU A 87 -17.08 3.69 -5.53
C LEU A 87 -15.59 3.56 -5.17
N VAL A 88 -15.23 2.73 -4.20
CA VAL A 88 -13.84 2.64 -3.73
C VAL A 88 -12.93 1.97 -4.74
N GLU A 89 -13.42 0.94 -5.43
CA GLU A 89 -12.69 0.33 -6.53
C GLU A 89 -12.39 1.39 -7.61
N SER A 90 -13.39 2.19 -7.97
CA SER A 90 -13.20 3.24 -8.97
C SER A 90 -12.22 4.34 -8.54
N VAL A 91 -12.23 4.73 -7.25
CA VAL A 91 -11.32 5.74 -6.70
C VAL A 91 -9.89 5.22 -6.73
N ASN A 92 -9.66 3.99 -6.29
CA ASN A 92 -8.33 3.36 -6.35
C ASN A 92 -7.83 3.25 -7.79
N ILE A 93 -8.66 2.74 -8.70
CA ILE A 93 -8.27 2.59 -10.11
C ILE A 93 -7.90 3.94 -10.74
N LYS A 94 -8.71 4.99 -10.50
CA LYS A 94 -8.42 6.33 -11.04
C LYS A 94 -7.19 6.96 -10.40
N GLY A 95 -7.06 6.90 -9.08
CA GLY A 95 -5.93 7.48 -8.35
C GLY A 95 -4.59 6.87 -8.79
N PHE A 96 -4.53 5.55 -8.93
CA PHE A 96 -3.33 4.85 -9.41
C PHE A 96 -3.04 5.20 -10.88
N ARG A 97 -4.05 5.26 -11.76
CA ARG A 97 -3.86 5.70 -13.15
C ARG A 97 -3.34 7.14 -13.23
N SER A 98 -3.85 8.04 -12.40
CA SER A 98 -3.39 9.43 -12.31
C SER A 98 -1.95 9.50 -11.82
N MET A 99 -1.56 8.67 -10.84
CA MET A 99 -0.18 8.58 -10.35
C MET A 99 0.78 8.10 -11.45
N ASP A 100 0.41 7.08 -12.21
CA ASP A 100 1.25 6.57 -13.31
C ASP A 100 1.40 7.62 -14.44
N LYS A 101 0.36 8.43 -14.70
CA LYS A 101 0.44 9.56 -15.63
C LYS A 101 1.38 10.65 -15.12
N GLU A 102 1.29 11.01 -13.84
CA GLU A 102 2.19 11.98 -13.20
C GLU A 102 3.66 11.53 -13.31
N LEU A 103 3.93 10.24 -13.09
CA LEU A 103 5.28 9.67 -13.27
C LEU A 103 5.75 9.72 -14.73
N LYS A 104 4.84 9.54 -15.69
CA LYS A 104 5.15 9.62 -17.12
C LYS A 104 5.57 11.02 -17.57
N LEU A 105 4.98 12.04 -16.94
CA LEU A 105 5.25 13.45 -17.24
C LEU A 105 6.42 14.01 -16.44
N HIS A 106 6.97 13.23 -15.50
CA HIS A 106 8.04 13.70 -14.62
C HIS A 106 9.36 13.88 -15.38
N SER A 107 9.86 15.11 -15.44
CA SER A 107 11.03 15.45 -16.27
C SER A 107 12.39 15.12 -15.66
N SER A 108 12.46 14.95 -14.33
CA SER A 108 13.73 14.79 -13.60
C SER A 108 13.96 13.39 -13.01
N ILE A 109 13.02 12.46 -13.18
CA ILE A 109 13.16 11.08 -12.72
C ILE A 109 13.05 10.20 -13.96
N ASP A 110 14.06 9.36 -14.22
CA ASP A 110 13.96 8.37 -15.28
C ASP A 110 13.06 7.22 -14.84
N CYS A 111 11.79 7.35 -15.21
CA CYS A 111 10.72 6.37 -15.02
C CYS A 111 10.66 5.33 -16.15
N PHE A 112 11.57 5.33 -17.13
CA PHE A 112 11.50 4.42 -18.27
C PHE A 112 11.89 2.99 -17.88
N CYS A 113 12.98 2.84 -17.12
CA CYS A 113 13.48 1.57 -16.58
C CYS A 113 13.56 1.57 -15.04
N SER A 114 12.83 2.48 -14.40
CA SER A 114 12.67 2.51 -12.94
C SER A 114 11.19 2.47 -12.60
N GLY A 115 10.86 1.78 -11.52
CA GLY A 115 9.49 1.56 -11.12
C GLY A 115 9.32 1.47 -9.62
N SER A 116 8.08 1.28 -9.21
CA SER A 116 7.76 0.97 -7.82
C SER A 116 6.49 0.13 -7.71
N THR A 117 6.49 -0.79 -6.75
CA THR A 117 5.28 -1.42 -6.24
C THR A 117 4.50 -0.45 -5.35
N ALA A 118 3.26 -0.79 -5.06
CA ALA A 118 2.51 -0.19 -3.96
C ALA A 118 1.46 -1.17 -3.47
N VAL A 119 1.45 -1.39 -2.16
CA VAL A 119 0.24 -1.87 -1.47
C VAL A 119 -0.20 -0.78 -0.51
N THR A 120 -1.42 -0.27 -0.72
CA THR A 120 -2.02 0.81 0.06
C THR A 120 -3.30 0.32 0.70
N LEU A 121 -3.51 0.67 1.96
CA LEU A 121 -4.72 0.39 2.72
C LEU A 121 -5.38 1.72 3.10
N VAL A 122 -6.67 1.84 2.81
CA VAL A 122 -7.55 2.90 3.32
C VAL A 122 -8.54 2.24 4.26
N MET A 123 -8.49 2.62 5.54
CA MET A 123 -9.46 2.24 6.55
C MET A 123 -10.38 3.41 6.80
N GLN A 124 -11.70 3.20 6.75
CA GLN A 124 -12.72 4.17 7.08
C GLN A 124 -13.74 3.51 8.00
N GLY A 125 -13.77 3.93 9.27
CA GLY A 125 -14.59 3.24 10.27
C GLY A 125 -14.19 1.78 10.41
N GLN A 126 -15.10 0.86 10.05
CA GLN A 126 -14.88 -0.59 10.07
C GLN A 126 -14.48 -1.16 8.70
N ASP A 127 -14.45 -0.34 7.65
CA ASP A 127 -14.22 -0.82 6.29
C ASP A 127 -12.76 -0.63 5.88
N ILE A 128 -12.16 -1.68 5.36
CA ILE A 128 -10.78 -1.70 4.84
C ILE A 128 -10.79 -1.93 3.34
N PHE A 129 -10.12 -1.05 2.60
CA PHE A 129 -9.87 -1.18 1.18
C PHE A 129 -8.38 -1.25 0.91
N VAL A 130 -7.94 -2.28 0.19
CA VAL A 130 -6.54 -2.49 -0.14
C VAL A 130 -6.34 -2.42 -1.65
N GLY A 131 -5.52 -1.50 -2.13
CA GLY A 131 -5.07 -1.44 -3.53
C GLY A 131 -3.65 -2.00 -3.66
N ASN A 132 -3.46 -3.02 -4.50
CA ASN A 132 -2.15 -3.64 -4.74
C ASN A 132 -1.68 -3.53 -6.20
N VAL A 133 -0.45 -3.07 -6.38
CA VAL A 133 0.33 -3.08 -7.62
C VAL A 133 1.71 -3.64 -7.30
N GLY A 134 1.99 -4.86 -7.75
CA GLY A 134 3.28 -5.52 -7.56
C GLY A 134 3.17 -6.73 -6.65
N ASP A 135 4.29 -7.08 -6.02
CA ASP A 135 4.48 -8.26 -5.17
C ASP A 135 4.76 -7.91 -3.70
N SER A 136 4.53 -6.65 -3.31
CA SER A 136 4.25 -6.32 -1.92
C SER A 136 2.87 -6.88 -1.53
N ARG A 137 2.69 -7.18 -0.24
CA ARG A 137 1.53 -7.96 0.25
C ARG A 137 0.94 -7.35 1.53
N ALA A 138 -0.39 -7.44 1.63
CA ALA A 138 -1.14 -7.20 2.85
C ALA A 138 -1.67 -8.52 3.46
N VAL A 139 -1.53 -8.67 4.78
CA VAL A 139 -1.96 -9.83 5.56
C VAL A 139 -2.73 -9.37 6.80
N LEU A 140 -3.92 -9.91 7.01
CA LEU A 140 -4.74 -9.74 8.20
C LEU A 140 -4.37 -10.80 9.24
N ALA A 141 -4.15 -10.39 10.47
CA ALA A 141 -4.12 -11.28 11.63
C ALA A 141 -5.49 -11.27 12.30
N THR A 142 -6.15 -12.43 12.33
CA THR A 142 -7.49 -12.59 12.89
C THR A 142 -7.59 -13.87 13.71
N ARG A 143 -8.51 -13.91 14.67
CA ARG A 143 -8.73 -15.10 15.51
C ARG A 143 -9.74 -16.05 14.88
N ASP A 144 -9.42 -17.34 14.91
CA ASP A 144 -10.34 -18.40 14.50
C ASP A 144 -11.42 -18.69 15.58
N LYS A 145 -12.17 -19.78 15.38
CA LYS A 145 -13.21 -20.22 16.31
C LYS A 145 -12.66 -20.73 17.65
N ASP A 146 -11.42 -21.19 17.66
CA ASP A 146 -10.72 -21.72 18.83
C ASP A 146 -9.85 -20.63 19.50
N ASN A 147 -10.05 -19.37 19.10
CA ASN A 147 -9.31 -18.20 19.58
C ASN A 147 -7.80 -18.25 19.26
N SER A 148 -7.40 -19.05 18.28
CA SER A 148 -6.02 -19.11 17.79
C SER A 148 -5.80 -18.02 16.74
N LEU A 149 -4.65 -17.35 16.82
CA LEU A 149 -4.30 -16.29 15.88
C LEU A 149 -3.89 -16.92 14.54
N MET A 150 -4.54 -16.47 13.45
CA MET A 150 -4.30 -16.94 12.10
C MET A 150 -3.91 -15.79 11.18
N ALA A 151 -3.14 -16.10 10.14
CA ALA A 151 -2.80 -15.17 9.07
C ALA A 151 -3.71 -15.39 7.86
N VAL A 152 -4.40 -14.34 7.42
CA VAL A 152 -5.24 -14.32 6.21
C VAL A 152 -4.63 -13.34 5.22
N GLN A 153 -4.16 -13.84 4.08
CA GLN A 153 -3.59 -13.00 3.03
C GLN A 153 -4.72 -12.23 2.31
N LEU A 154 -4.68 -10.90 2.39
CA LEU A 154 -5.69 -10.03 1.78
C LEU A 154 -5.43 -9.80 0.29
N THR A 155 -4.17 -9.74 -0.13
CA THR A 155 -3.77 -9.41 -1.50
C THR A 155 -3.04 -10.55 -2.18
N VAL A 156 -3.19 -10.70 -3.50
CA VAL A 156 -2.38 -11.64 -4.28
C VAL A 156 -1.13 -10.94 -4.80
N ASP A 157 0.04 -11.56 -4.64
CA ASP A 157 1.30 -11.08 -5.20
C ASP A 157 1.26 -11.18 -6.72
N LEU A 158 1.41 -10.05 -7.42
CA LEU A 158 1.19 -9.97 -8.86
C LEU A 158 2.43 -10.41 -9.65
N LYS A 159 2.87 -11.65 -9.41
CA LYS A 159 4.01 -12.28 -10.08
C LYS A 159 3.69 -12.61 -11.56
N PRO A 160 4.68 -12.58 -12.48
CA PRO A 160 4.47 -12.77 -13.91
C PRO A 160 3.89 -14.13 -14.34
N ASN A 161 4.17 -15.19 -13.58
CA ASN A 161 3.76 -16.57 -13.88
C ASN A 161 2.30 -16.87 -13.53
N LEU A 162 1.56 -15.96 -12.89
CA LEU A 162 0.13 -16.13 -12.67
C LEU A 162 -0.61 -16.23 -14.00
N THR A 163 -1.46 -17.25 -14.18
CA THR A 163 -2.09 -17.58 -15.48
C THR A 163 -2.76 -16.38 -16.16
N ARG A 164 -3.59 -15.63 -15.42
CA ARG A 164 -4.28 -14.43 -15.93
C ARG A 164 -3.31 -13.33 -16.37
N VAL A 165 -2.20 -13.19 -15.66
CA VAL A 165 -1.18 -12.18 -15.87
C VAL A 165 -0.28 -12.56 -17.05
N ALA A 166 0.21 -13.80 -17.09
CA ALA A 166 1.02 -14.34 -18.17
C ALA A 166 0.28 -14.26 -19.51
N ALA A 167 -1.01 -14.60 -19.55
CA ALA A 167 -1.85 -14.49 -20.74
C ALA A 167 -1.91 -13.05 -21.28
N ARG A 168 -2.03 -12.05 -20.38
CA ARG A 168 -1.98 -10.63 -20.76
C ARG A 168 -0.63 -10.24 -21.35
N ILE A 169 0.47 -10.64 -20.70
CA ILE A 169 1.83 -10.34 -21.15
C ILE A 169 2.10 -10.92 -22.54
N GLN A 170 1.75 -12.19 -22.75
CA GLN A 170 1.89 -12.87 -24.04
C GLN A 170 1.04 -12.21 -25.14
N LYS A 171 -0.21 -11.83 -24.84
CA LYS A 171 -1.07 -11.08 -25.77
C LYS A 171 -0.46 -9.73 -26.18
N CYS A 172 0.30 -9.11 -25.28
CA CYS A 172 1.05 -7.88 -25.53
C CYS A 172 2.46 -8.13 -26.13
N LYS A 173 2.75 -9.35 -26.61
CA LYS A 173 4.06 -9.75 -27.17
C LYS A 173 5.24 -9.67 -26.18
N GLY A 174 4.97 -9.48 -24.88
CA GLY A 174 5.95 -9.67 -23.84
C GLY A 174 6.21 -11.15 -23.59
N ARG A 175 7.31 -11.45 -22.90
CA ARG A 175 7.68 -12.83 -22.56
C ARG A 175 7.69 -13.00 -21.04
N VAL A 176 7.39 -14.22 -20.59
CA VAL A 176 7.42 -14.62 -19.18
C VAL A 176 8.24 -15.89 -19.05
N PHE A 177 9.36 -15.80 -18.34
CA PHE A 177 10.18 -16.95 -17.97
C PHE A 177 11.17 -16.55 -16.87
N ALA A 178 11.71 -17.56 -16.18
CA ALA A 178 12.81 -17.40 -15.24
C ALA A 178 14.15 -17.66 -15.94
N LEU A 179 15.22 -16.95 -15.55
CA LEU A 179 16.55 -17.24 -16.07
C LEU A 179 17.08 -18.56 -15.51
N GLN A 180 18.01 -19.20 -16.22
CA GLN A 180 18.58 -20.48 -15.79
C GLN A 180 19.31 -20.38 -14.44
N ASP A 181 19.97 -19.25 -14.18
CA ASP A 181 20.68 -19.00 -12.92
C ASP A 181 19.72 -18.62 -11.77
N GLU A 182 18.47 -18.25 -12.06
CA GLU A 182 17.45 -17.82 -11.10
C GLU A 182 16.08 -18.47 -11.42
N PRO A 183 15.97 -19.82 -11.37
CA PRO A 183 14.82 -20.55 -11.90
C PRO A 183 13.52 -20.31 -11.13
N GLU A 184 13.60 -19.80 -9.90
CA GLU A 184 12.47 -19.50 -9.02
C GLU A 184 11.84 -18.12 -9.32
N VAL A 185 12.54 -17.25 -10.06
CA VAL A 185 12.11 -15.86 -10.27
C VAL A 185 11.64 -15.66 -11.71
N ALA A 186 10.35 -15.88 -11.93
CA ALA A 186 9.73 -15.57 -13.21
C ALA A 186 9.67 -14.05 -13.44
N CYS A 187 10.17 -13.60 -14.59
CA CYS A 187 10.22 -12.19 -14.95
C CYS A 187 9.42 -11.88 -16.21
N VAL A 188 8.96 -10.63 -16.33
CA VAL A 188 8.50 -10.02 -17.58
C VAL A 188 9.71 -9.54 -18.36
N TRP A 189 9.73 -9.80 -19.68
CA TRP A 189 10.79 -9.40 -20.59
C TRP A 189 10.23 -8.73 -21.85
N LEU A 190 11.06 -7.91 -22.50
CA LEU A 190 10.78 -7.40 -23.85
C LEU A 190 10.66 -8.55 -24.87
N SER A 191 10.00 -8.26 -25.99
CA SER A 191 9.69 -9.27 -27.02
C SER A 191 10.93 -9.95 -27.62
N ASN A 192 12.01 -9.20 -27.84
CA ASN A 192 13.21 -9.65 -28.53
C ASN A 192 14.50 -9.52 -27.69
N CYS A 193 14.38 -9.18 -26.42
CA CYS A 193 15.52 -8.94 -25.54
C CYS A 193 15.21 -9.40 -24.12
N ASP A 194 16.14 -10.12 -23.50
CA ASP A 194 16.09 -10.56 -22.09
C ASP A 194 16.48 -9.39 -21.15
N SER A 195 15.88 -8.22 -21.38
CA SER A 195 16.10 -7.01 -20.59
C SER A 195 15.00 -5.97 -20.83
N PRO A 196 14.59 -5.19 -19.81
CA PRO A 196 14.82 -5.47 -18.40
C PRO A 196 13.98 -6.69 -17.97
N GLY A 197 14.50 -7.44 -16.99
CA GLY A 197 13.76 -8.50 -16.33
C GLY A 197 13.04 -7.96 -15.11
N LEU A 198 11.71 -7.99 -15.10
CA LEU A 198 10.91 -7.50 -13.97
C LEU A 198 10.16 -8.64 -13.29
N ALA A 199 10.43 -8.88 -12.00
CA ALA A 199 9.87 -10.00 -11.22
C ALA A 199 8.40 -9.82 -10.79
N MET A 200 7.75 -8.75 -11.25
CA MET A 200 6.36 -8.42 -11.01
C MET A 200 5.70 -7.96 -12.31
N ALA A 201 4.38 -8.10 -12.39
CA ALA A 201 3.63 -7.82 -13.61
C ALA A 201 2.66 -6.65 -13.50
N ARG A 202 2.66 -5.97 -12.35
CA ARG A 202 2.11 -4.64 -12.19
C ARG A 202 3.11 -3.78 -11.43
N ALA A 203 3.34 -2.57 -11.91
CA ALA A 203 4.21 -1.59 -11.28
C ALA A 203 3.79 -0.19 -11.75
N PHE A 204 4.10 0.81 -10.92
CA PHE A 204 4.16 2.20 -11.36
C PHE A 204 5.43 2.44 -12.18
N ALA A 205 5.36 3.35 -13.15
CA ALA A 205 6.47 3.67 -14.06
C ALA A 205 6.92 2.43 -14.86
N ASP A 206 8.22 2.12 -15.01
CA ASP A 206 8.71 1.07 -15.94
C ASP A 206 8.09 1.18 -17.35
N PHE A 207 8.09 2.38 -17.91
CA PHE A 207 7.41 2.64 -19.19
C PHE A 207 7.93 1.79 -20.35
N CYS A 208 9.15 1.26 -20.25
CA CYS A 208 9.70 0.31 -21.23
C CYS A 208 8.88 -0.98 -21.35
N LEU A 209 8.21 -1.44 -20.29
CA LEU A 209 7.46 -2.70 -20.25
C LEU A 209 5.94 -2.53 -20.38
N LYS A 210 5.41 -1.30 -20.35
CA LYS A 210 3.95 -1.04 -20.43
C LYS A 210 3.32 -1.57 -21.71
N HIS A 211 4.03 -1.50 -22.84
CA HIS A 211 3.57 -2.05 -24.12
C HIS A 211 3.66 -3.57 -24.21
N PHE A 212 4.31 -4.21 -23.24
CA PHE A 212 4.56 -5.66 -23.17
C PHE A 212 3.75 -6.32 -22.05
N GLY A 213 2.70 -5.66 -21.55
CA GLY A 213 1.71 -6.24 -20.64
C GLY A 213 1.88 -5.88 -19.17
N LEU A 214 2.87 -5.05 -18.82
CA LEU A 214 2.95 -4.39 -17.52
C LEU A 214 1.84 -3.32 -17.41
N ILE A 215 1.15 -3.26 -16.28
CA ILE A 215 0.10 -2.26 -16.03
C ILE A 215 0.24 -1.66 -14.63
N SER A 216 -0.27 -0.44 -14.41
CA SER A 216 -0.29 0.26 -13.11
C SER A 216 -1.66 0.23 -12.42
N VAL A 217 -2.64 -0.45 -13.02
CA VAL A 217 -3.98 -0.58 -12.43
C VAL A 217 -3.91 -1.54 -11.24
N PRO A 218 -4.37 -1.16 -10.03
CA PRO A 218 -4.34 -2.03 -8.87
C PRO A 218 -5.34 -3.17 -9.00
N ASP A 219 -5.08 -4.27 -8.29
CA ASP A 219 -6.18 -5.11 -7.80
C ASP A 219 -6.67 -4.52 -6.48
N VAL A 220 -7.98 -4.39 -6.32
CA VAL A 220 -8.64 -3.81 -5.15
C VAL A 220 -9.31 -4.91 -4.36
N TYR A 221 -9.15 -4.87 -3.04
CA TYR A 221 -9.69 -5.83 -2.09
C TYR A 221 -10.45 -5.09 -1.00
N TYR A 222 -11.53 -5.68 -0.50
CA TYR A 222 -12.36 -5.15 0.57
C TYR A 222 -12.39 -6.12 1.74
N HIS A 223 -12.36 -5.60 2.97
CA HIS A 223 -12.56 -6.37 4.19
C HIS A 223 -13.31 -5.54 5.22
N HIS A 224 -14.36 -6.10 5.79
CA HIS A 224 -15.08 -5.50 6.91
C HIS A 224 -14.50 -6.00 8.23
N ILE A 225 -14.02 -5.07 9.07
CA ILE A 225 -13.38 -5.38 10.35
C ILE A 225 -14.38 -6.05 11.28
N THR A 226 -13.95 -7.17 11.87
CA THR A 226 -14.68 -7.88 12.91
C THR A 226 -13.94 -7.78 14.25
N GLU A 227 -14.62 -8.09 15.35
CA GLU A 227 -14.00 -8.13 16.69
C GLU A 227 -12.84 -9.14 16.83
N ARG A 228 -12.74 -10.10 15.88
CA ARG A 228 -11.68 -11.11 15.85
C ARG A 228 -10.41 -10.60 15.19
N ASP A 229 -10.50 -9.52 14.44
CA ASP A 229 -9.40 -8.95 13.68
C ASP A 229 -8.49 -8.14 14.61
N GLU A 230 -7.22 -8.51 14.69
CA GLU A 230 -6.29 -7.85 15.62
C GLU A 230 -5.47 -6.76 14.97
N PHE A 231 -4.87 -7.06 13.81
CA PHE A 231 -4.01 -6.13 13.09
C PHE A 231 -3.88 -6.51 11.61
N VAL A 232 -3.58 -5.52 10.76
CA VAL A 232 -3.21 -5.71 9.35
C VAL A 232 -1.75 -5.34 9.16
N LEU A 233 -1.03 -6.16 8.42
CA LEU A 233 0.35 -5.97 8.03
C LEU A 233 0.46 -5.67 6.55
N LEU A 234 1.26 -4.67 6.20
CA LEU A 234 1.65 -4.38 4.83
C LEU A 234 3.18 -4.44 4.77
N ALA A 235 3.75 -5.25 3.90
CA ALA A 235 5.22 -5.31 3.75
C ALA A 235 5.67 -5.55 2.31
N THR A 236 6.95 -5.24 2.05
CA THR A 236 7.63 -5.46 0.76
C THR A 236 8.08 -6.91 0.58
N ALA A 237 8.47 -7.27 -0.65
CA ALA A 237 8.95 -8.63 -0.98
C ALA A 237 10.13 -9.06 -0.11
N GLY A 238 10.99 -8.12 0.30
CA GLY A 238 12.06 -8.39 1.27
C GLY A 238 11.61 -9.01 2.60
N VAL A 239 10.34 -8.91 3.00
CA VAL A 239 9.80 -9.70 4.12
C VAL A 239 9.27 -11.04 3.63
N TRP A 240 8.43 -11.03 2.60
CA TRP A 240 7.64 -12.19 2.15
C TRP A 240 8.44 -13.27 1.42
N ASP A 241 9.59 -12.93 0.84
CA ASP A 241 10.47 -13.88 0.16
C ASP A 241 11.22 -14.81 1.14
N VAL A 242 11.28 -14.42 2.42
CA VAL A 242 12.05 -15.12 3.47
C VAL A 242 11.24 -15.52 4.70
N LEU A 243 10.03 -14.97 4.89
CA LEU A 243 9.13 -15.32 5.99
C LEU A 243 7.74 -15.62 5.45
N SER A 244 7.13 -16.71 5.94
CA SER A 244 5.74 -17.06 5.66
C SER A 244 4.75 -16.12 6.35
N ASN A 245 3.51 -16.08 5.85
CA ASN A 245 2.43 -15.28 6.45
C ASN A 245 2.26 -15.58 7.94
N LYS A 246 2.34 -16.86 8.31
CA LYS A 246 2.22 -17.31 9.70
C LYS A 246 3.38 -16.82 10.56
N GLU A 247 4.63 -16.98 10.11
CA GLU A 247 5.80 -16.51 10.86
C GLU A 247 5.75 -15.01 11.10
N VAL A 248 5.33 -14.22 10.10
CA VAL A 248 5.19 -12.78 10.25
C VAL A 248 4.17 -12.43 11.33
N VAL A 249 2.99 -13.06 11.33
CA VAL A 249 1.96 -12.86 12.36
C VAL A 249 2.43 -13.31 13.76
N ASP A 250 3.13 -14.45 13.85
CA ASP A 250 3.70 -14.95 15.11
C ASP A 250 4.75 -13.97 15.67
N ILE A 251 5.64 -13.43 14.83
CA ILE A 251 6.67 -12.46 15.24
C ILE A 251 6.05 -11.17 15.76
N VAL A 252 5.05 -10.64 15.04
CA VAL A 252 4.39 -9.38 15.39
C VAL A 252 3.56 -9.52 16.66
N SER A 253 2.86 -10.65 16.83
CA SER A 253 2.09 -10.94 18.06
C SER A 253 2.98 -11.22 19.28
N SER A 254 4.18 -11.78 19.06
CA SER A 254 5.16 -12.06 20.13
C SER A 254 6.02 -10.85 20.49
N ALA A 255 5.86 -9.71 19.80
CA ALA A 255 6.66 -8.52 20.07
C ALA A 255 6.35 -7.94 21.46
N PRO A 256 7.35 -7.44 22.21
CA PRO A 256 7.13 -6.88 23.55
C PRO A 256 6.14 -5.70 23.59
N SER A 257 6.03 -4.97 22.48
CA SER A 257 5.10 -3.86 22.33
C SER A 257 4.76 -3.61 20.86
N ARG A 258 3.62 -2.94 20.62
CA ARG A 258 3.19 -2.49 19.28
C ARG A 258 4.26 -1.64 18.58
N ALA A 259 4.94 -0.77 19.34
CA ALA A 259 5.98 0.12 18.82
C ALA A 259 7.25 -0.65 18.35
N THR A 260 7.52 -1.81 18.93
CA THR A 260 8.69 -2.64 18.61
C THR A 260 8.41 -3.72 17.56
N ALA A 261 7.13 -4.00 17.26
CA ALA A 261 6.75 -5.13 16.40
C ALA A 261 7.31 -5.04 14.98
N GLY A 262 7.18 -3.88 14.34
CA GLY A 262 7.74 -3.67 13.00
C GLY A 262 9.26 -3.84 12.97
N ARG A 263 9.96 -3.37 14.00
CA ARG A 263 11.42 -3.53 14.10
C ARG A 263 11.81 -5.00 14.29
N ALA A 264 11.14 -5.70 15.19
CA ALA A 264 11.37 -7.13 15.44
C ALA A 264 11.19 -7.95 14.15
N LEU A 265 10.14 -7.64 13.39
CA LEU A 265 9.86 -8.30 12.11
C LEU A 265 10.97 -8.03 11.07
N VAL A 266 11.39 -6.78 10.90
CA VAL A 266 12.49 -6.43 9.97
C VAL A 266 13.80 -7.11 10.38
N ASP A 267 14.11 -7.17 11.68
CA ASP A 267 15.31 -7.84 12.18
C ASP A 267 15.25 -9.37 11.97
N CYS A 268 14.07 -9.98 12.09
CA CYS A 268 13.85 -11.39 11.75
C CYS A 268 14.03 -11.65 10.25
N ALA A 269 13.40 -10.86 9.37
CA ALA A 269 13.54 -10.99 7.92
C ALA A 269 15.00 -10.82 7.49
N THR A 270 15.70 -9.82 8.05
CA THR A 270 17.12 -9.57 7.78
C THR A 270 17.99 -10.79 8.13
N ARG A 271 17.68 -11.49 9.23
CA ARG A 271 18.38 -12.74 9.60
C ARG A 271 18.02 -13.89 8.67
N ALA A 272 16.74 -14.03 8.30
CA ALA A 272 16.27 -15.07 7.40
C ALA A 272 16.94 -14.97 6.01
N TRP A 273 17.10 -13.75 5.46
CA TRP A 273 17.87 -13.51 4.23
C TRP A 273 19.29 -14.07 4.29
N ARG A 274 20.02 -13.82 5.38
CA ARG A 274 21.41 -14.27 5.54
C ARG A 274 21.52 -15.80 5.63
N LEU A 275 20.46 -16.46 6.08
CA LEU A 275 20.40 -17.92 6.20
C LEU A 275 19.98 -18.58 4.89
N LYS A 276 18.92 -18.06 4.24
CA LYS A 276 18.36 -18.64 3.01
C LYS A 276 19.22 -18.33 1.79
N TYR A 277 19.80 -17.13 1.73
CA TYR A 277 20.60 -16.64 0.60
C TYR A 277 21.96 -16.07 1.08
N PRO A 278 22.87 -16.91 1.61
CA PRO A 278 24.10 -16.45 2.27
C PRO A 278 25.09 -15.72 1.36
N THR A 279 24.98 -15.91 0.05
CA THR A 279 25.82 -15.26 -0.97
C THR A 279 25.15 -14.06 -1.63
N SER A 280 23.86 -13.84 -1.37
CA SER A 280 23.09 -12.75 -1.95
C SER A 280 23.07 -11.56 -1.01
N LYS A 281 22.86 -10.37 -1.59
CA LYS A 281 22.55 -9.20 -0.77
C LYS A 281 21.14 -9.39 -0.19
N ASN A 282 20.96 -9.04 1.08
CA ASN A 282 19.62 -8.94 1.65
C ASN A 282 18.78 -7.98 0.81
N ASP A 283 17.55 -8.38 0.56
CA ASP A 283 16.57 -7.46 0.03
C ASP A 283 16.09 -6.48 1.12
N ASP A 284 15.47 -5.45 0.62
CA ASP A 284 15.04 -4.27 1.32
C ASP A 284 13.70 -4.57 2.05
N CYS A 285 13.67 -4.43 3.38
CA CYS A 285 12.50 -4.75 4.20
C CYS A 285 11.80 -3.47 4.73
N ALA A 286 10.55 -3.23 4.32
CA ALA A 286 9.68 -2.27 5.00
C ALA A 286 8.36 -2.90 5.43
N VAL A 287 7.83 -2.45 6.57
CA VAL A 287 6.57 -2.94 7.12
C VAL A 287 5.76 -1.82 7.76
N VAL A 288 4.43 -1.91 7.64
CA VAL A 288 3.45 -1.21 8.45
C VAL A 288 2.62 -2.25 9.20
N CYS A 289 2.43 -2.04 10.50
CA CYS A 289 1.54 -2.86 11.32
C CYS A 289 0.43 -1.96 11.88
N LEU A 290 -0.78 -2.11 11.35
CA LEU A 290 -1.97 -1.36 11.76
C LEU A 290 -2.79 -2.21 12.73
N TYR A 291 -2.78 -1.87 14.02
CA TYR A 291 -3.58 -2.55 15.03
C TYR A 291 -5.03 -2.02 15.02
N LEU A 292 -6.01 -2.92 14.86
CA LEU A 292 -7.42 -2.60 14.66
C LEU A 292 -8.17 -2.49 15.99
N ASN A 293 -7.79 -3.30 16.98
CA ASN A 293 -8.37 -3.26 18.31
C ASN A 293 -7.76 -2.12 19.14
N THR A 294 -8.45 -0.98 19.14
CA THR A 294 -8.37 0.03 20.21
C THR A 294 -9.56 -0.14 21.14
N THR A 295 -9.49 -1.08 22.08
CA THR A 295 -10.22 -0.86 23.33
C THR A 295 -9.60 0.38 23.96
N PRO A 296 -10.36 1.45 24.26
CA PRO A 296 -9.81 2.55 25.03
C PRO A 296 -9.37 1.96 26.37
N VAL A 297 -8.08 2.08 26.68
CA VAL A 297 -7.57 1.78 28.02
C VAL A 297 -8.40 2.64 28.98
N PRO A 298 -9.09 2.07 29.98
CA PRO A 298 -9.78 2.89 30.97
C PRO A 298 -8.75 3.80 31.61
N ASP A 299 -9.02 5.11 31.63
CA ASP A 299 -8.21 6.08 32.35
C ASP A 299 -7.85 5.51 33.72
N VAL A 300 -6.56 5.32 33.95
CA VAL A 300 -6.04 5.03 35.28
C VAL A 300 -6.48 6.20 36.14
N LYS A 301 -7.50 5.99 36.98
CA LYS A 301 -7.90 6.95 38.00
C LYS A 301 -6.65 7.24 38.83
N VAL A 302 -6.10 8.44 38.66
CA VAL A 302 -5.11 9.00 39.57
C VAL A 302 -5.79 9.04 40.93
N ILE A 303 -5.39 8.11 41.81
CA ILE A 303 -5.75 8.21 43.22
C ILE A 303 -4.88 9.35 43.75
N GLU A 304 -5.50 10.53 43.91
CA GLU A 304 -4.93 11.61 44.71
C GLU A 304 -4.81 11.12 46.16
N GLY A 305 -3.62 10.64 46.51
CA GLY A 305 -3.24 10.35 47.88
C GLY A 305 -3.03 11.66 48.64
N GLN A 306 -3.88 11.88 49.64
CA GLN A 306 -3.84 12.99 50.57
C GLN A 306 -2.48 13.12 51.28
N ASN A 307 -2.01 14.36 51.35
CA ASN A 307 -0.89 14.86 52.14
C ASN A 307 -0.80 14.24 53.54
N LYS A 308 0.37 13.65 53.88
CA LYS A 308 0.92 13.71 55.23
C LYS A 308 2.43 13.94 55.20
N LEU A 309 2.80 15.11 55.74
CA LEU A 309 4.11 15.53 56.20
C LEU A 309 4.77 14.46 57.07
N THR A 310 6.06 14.15 56.83
CA THR A 310 7.10 14.05 57.88
C THR A 310 8.51 14.01 57.28
N ASN A 311 9.29 15.02 57.66
CA ASN A 311 10.74 15.08 57.92
C ASN A 311 11.77 14.50 56.92
N SER A 312 12.64 15.42 56.48
CA SER A 312 13.96 15.23 55.86
C SER A 312 14.91 14.38 56.71
N PRO A 313 16.02 13.88 56.12
CA PRO A 313 17.24 14.69 56.20
C PRO A 313 18.00 14.86 54.87
N GLU A 314 18.83 15.89 54.91
CA GLU A 314 19.74 16.47 53.92
C GLU A 314 20.71 15.48 53.26
N VAL A 315 21.03 15.70 51.98
CA VAL A 315 22.41 15.72 51.47
C VAL A 315 22.52 16.76 50.35
N GLU A 316 23.39 17.75 50.54
CA GLU A 316 23.82 18.76 49.56
C GLU A 316 24.52 18.15 48.34
N ILE A 317 24.46 18.81 47.18
CA ILE A 317 25.64 19.30 46.41
C ILE A 317 25.14 20.22 45.26
N LYS A 318 25.32 21.52 45.52
CA LYS A 318 25.80 22.65 44.69
C LYS A 318 25.65 22.67 43.14
N THR A 319 25.11 23.82 42.72
CA THR A 319 25.53 24.75 41.61
C THR A 319 25.26 24.30 40.16
N ASP A 320 24.69 25.09 39.24
CA ASP A 320 24.77 26.54 39.00
C ASP A 320 23.52 27.13 38.30
N THR A 321 23.29 28.42 38.61
CA THR A 321 22.57 29.48 37.88
C THR A 321 22.85 29.48 36.37
N ILE A 322 21.92 29.80 35.46
CA ILE A 322 21.56 31.14 34.95
C ILE A 322 20.27 30.95 34.13
N ASP A 323 19.13 31.50 34.52
CA ASP A 323 18.60 32.85 34.25
C ASP A 323 18.24 33.11 32.77
N GLY A 324 16.96 33.45 32.52
CA GLY A 324 16.48 33.73 31.17
C GLY A 324 14.96 33.78 30.95
N ASN A 325 14.25 34.53 31.80
CA ASN A 325 12.95 35.19 31.53
C ASN A 325 12.70 35.52 30.04
N LYS A 326 11.48 35.58 29.47
CA LYS A 326 10.26 36.19 29.99
C LYS A 326 9.09 35.90 29.02
N LEU A 327 7.93 35.60 29.62
CA LEU A 327 6.57 36.13 29.39
C LEU A 327 6.23 36.86 28.07
N THR A 328 5.05 36.57 27.50
CA THR A 328 3.75 37.24 27.78
C THR A 328 2.72 36.76 26.73
N ASN A 329 1.68 36.04 27.17
CA ASN A 329 0.28 36.50 27.31
C ASN A 329 -0.44 36.86 25.99
N SER A 330 -1.33 35.93 25.58
CA SER A 330 -2.80 36.02 25.38
C SER A 330 -3.50 37.38 25.57
N PRO A 331 -4.85 37.49 25.46
CA PRO A 331 -5.91 36.69 24.80
C PRO A 331 -6.75 37.61 23.87
N GLU A 332 -7.84 37.24 23.19
CA GLU A 332 -9.25 37.06 23.64
C GLU A 332 -10.05 36.72 22.35
N ALA A 333 -10.94 35.71 22.32
CA ALA A 333 -12.36 35.73 22.75
C ALA A 333 -13.18 36.75 21.91
N GLU A 334 -14.33 36.48 21.27
CA GLU A 334 -15.59 35.84 21.68
C GLU A 334 -16.49 35.78 20.41
N ILE A 335 -17.17 34.68 20.04
CA ILE A 335 -18.44 34.12 20.55
C ILE A 335 -19.73 34.73 19.92
N LYS A 336 -20.54 33.82 19.31
CA LYS A 336 -22.03 33.77 19.21
C LYS A 336 -22.72 34.73 18.21
N THR A 337 -23.87 34.45 17.58
CA THR A 337 -24.84 33.32 17.53
C THR A 337 -26.00 33.70 16.58
N ASN A 338 -26.78 32.69 16.13
CA ASN A 338 -28.25 32.70 15.99
C ASN A 338 -28.88 33.48 14.80
N THR A 339 -30.00 33.12 14.13
CA THR A 339 -31.01 32.06 14.25
C THR A 339 -32.16 32.33 13.25
N ILE A 340 -32.56 31.31 12.48
CA ILE A 340 -33.95 30.86 12.15
C ILE A 340 -34.88 31.57 11.12
N ASP A 341 -35.70 30.68 10.51
CA ASP A 341 -36.97 30.77 9.75
C ASP A 341 -36.88 31.10 8.25
N GLY A 342 -37.35 30.26 7.31
CA GLY A 342 -38.63 29.51 7.19
C GLY A 342 -39.41 30.18 6.03
N ASN A 343 -40.14 29.59 5.08
CA ASN A 343 -40.81 28.30 4.93
C ASN A 343 -41.40 28.21 3.48
N VAL A 344 -41.31 27.04 2.83
CA VAL A 344 -42.33 26.30 2.02
C VAL A 344 -43.05 26.87 0.78
N GLY A 345 -43.10 26.00 -0.26
CA GLY A 345 -44.20 25.81 -1.23
C GLY A 345 -43.69 25.24 -2.57
N ARG A 346 -43.61 23.91 -2.83
CA ARG A 346 -44.60 22.84 -3.10
C ARG A 346 -45.14 22.79 -4.54
N SER A 347 -45.21 21.56 -5.06
CA SER A 347 -45.91 21.00 -6.24
C SER A 347 -45.14 21.01 -7.57
N ASP A 348 -45.29 20.08 -8.51
CA ASP A 348 -45.67 18.65 -8.61
C ASP A 348 -45.60 18.36 -10.14
N THR A 349 -45.66 17.08 -10.54
CA THR A 349 -45.98 16.55 -11.90
C THR A 349 -44.85 16.59 -12.95
N GLU A 350 -44.27 15.43 -13.30
CA GLU A 350 -44.77 14.34 -14.17
C GLU A 350 -44.42 14.51 -15.66
N ALA A 351 -43.49 13.64 -16.07
CA ALA A 351 -43.63 12.73 -17.21
C ALA A 351 -43.38 13.20 -18.65
N ILE A 352 -43.01 12.15 -19.43
CA ILE A 352 -43.11 11.98 -20.89
C ILE A 352 -41.79 12.15 -21.66
N SER A 353 -41.11 10.99 -21.74
CA SER A 353 -40.63 10.32 -22.96
C SER A 353 -40.22 11.17 -24.18
N THR A 354 -39.06 10.83 -24.75
CA THR A 354 -39.04 10.10 -26.03
C THR A 354 -37.65 9.56 -26.36
N SER A 355 -37.68 8.32 -26.79
CA SER A 355 -36.63 7.48 -27.36
C SER A 355 -35.89 8.12 -28.53
N HIS A 356 -34.57 7.92 -28.61
CA HIS A 356 -33.92 7.46 -29.84
C HIS A 356 -32.66 6.66 -29.53
N THR A 357 -32.76 5.37 -29.82
CA THR A 357 -31.72 4.34 -29.79
C THR A 357 -30.80 4.48 -31.00
N THR A 358 -29.49 4.55 -30.76
CA THR A 358 -28.45 4.14 -31.71
C THR A 358 -27.38 3.37 -30.95
N GLY A 359 -27.18 2.12 -31.34
CA GLY A 359 -26.44 1.08 -30.62
C GLY A 359 -24.98 1.42 -30.32
N ARG A 360 -24.58 1.05 -29.11
CA ARG A 360 -23.20 0.93 -28.67
C ARG A 360 -23.06 -0.46 -28.08
N GLU A 361 -22.15 -1.24 -28.65
CA GLU A 361 -21.86 -2.61 -28.22
C GLU A 361 -21.27 -2.58 -26.80
N ASP A 362 -22.04 -3.11 -25.85
CA ASP A 362 -21.65 -3.35 -24.46
C ASP A 362 -20.66 -4.51 -24.40
N LEU A 363 -19.47 -4.24 -23.86
CA LEU A 363 -18.55 -5.29 -23.40
C LEU A 363 -18.92 -5.60 -21.94
N SER A 364 -20.00 -6.35 -21.76
CA SER A 364 -20.40 -6.87 -20.44
C SER A 364 -19.41 -7.94 -19.98
N THR A 365 -18.54 -7.58 -19.04
CA THR A 365 -17.79 -8.57 -18.24
C THR A 365 -18.74 -9.24 -17.23
N PRO A 366 -18.71 -10.58 -17.08
CA PRO A 366 -19.51 -11.26 -16.07
C PRO A 366 -19.07 -10.83 -14.67
N LYS A 367 -20.04 -10.46 -13.82
CA LYS A 367 -19.86 -10.36 -12.37
C LYS A 367 -19.55 -11.76 -11.86
N ASP A 368 -18.38 -11.90 -11.26
CA ASP A 368 -17.93 -13.10 -10.55
C ASP A 368 -17.99 -12.73 -9.07
N ASP A 369 -18.78 -13.47 -8.30
CA ASP A 369 -18.99 -13.24 -6.87
C ASP A 369 -17.66 -13.48 -6.13
N ARG A 370 -16.95 -12.39 -5.81
CA ARG A 370 -15.65 -12.45 -5.12
C ARG A 370 -15.80 -12.22 -3.62
N GLU A 371 -16.48 -13.17 -2.98
CA GLU A 371 -16.24 -13.41 -1.56
C GLU A 371 -14.79 -13.93 -1.41
N ILE A 372 -14.04 -13.40 -0.43
CA ILE A 372 -12.65 -13.79 -0.17
C ILE A 372 -12.63 -15.27 0.24
N VAL A 373 -12.19 -16.14 -0.68
CA VAL A 373 -11.87 -17.52 -0.34
C VAL A 373 -10.44 -17.56 0.18
N PRO A 374 -10.19 -18.02 1.42
CA PRO A 374 -8.84 -18.15 1.97
C PRO A 374 -8.00 -19.06 1.09
N VAL A 375 -6.82 -18.59 0.65
CA VAL A 375 -5.82 -19.45 0.04
C VAL A 375 -5.15 -20.26 1.15
N VAL A 376 -5.48 -21.56 1.23
CA VAL A 376 -4.82 -22.49 2.14
C VAL A 376 -3.47 -22.90 1.52
N GLU A 377 -2.38 -22.57 2.21
CA GLU A 377 -1.02 -22.88 1.78
C GLU A 377 -0.77 -24.40 1.96
N SER A 378 -0.66 -25.16 0.87
CA SER A 378 -0.32 -26.58 0.91
C SER A 378 1.20 -26.77 0.91
N LEU A 379 1.72 -27.43 1.95
CA LEU A 379 3.12 -27.84 2.06
C LEU A 379 3.38 -29.04 1.15
N GLU A 380 4.14 -28.85 0.06
CA GLU A 380 4.77 -29.96 -0.67
C GLU A 380 6.30 -29.79 -0.59
N GLU A 381 6.94 -30.68 0.19
CA GLU A 381 8.39 -30.85 0.24
C GLU A 381 8.89 -31.47 -1.07
N GLN A 382 9.84 -30.83 -1.75
CA GLN A 382 10.55 -31.43 -2.89
C GLN A 382 12.04 -31.57 -2.58
N HIS A 383 12.47 -32.82 -2.44
CA HIS A 383 13.88 -33.23 -2.38
C HIS A 383 14.57 -32.99 -3.75
N THR A 384 15.71 -32.31 -3.76
CA THR A 384 16.56 -32.17 -4.95
C THR A 384 17.84 -33.01 -4.86
N ASP A 385 18.04 -33.85 -5.86
CA ASP A 385 19.25 -34.62 -6.15
C ASP A 385 20.36 -33.71 -6.73
N LYS A 386 21.62 -33.93 -6.32
CA LYS A 386 22.76 -33.04 -6.62
C LYS A 386 23.55 -33.52 -7.84
N GLY A 387 23.44 -32.79 -8.95
CA GLY A 387 24.37 -32.85 -10.08
C GLY A 387 25.27 -31.62 -10.14
N LEU A 388 26.58 -31.79 -9.85
CA LEU A 388 27.61 -30.75 -9.96
C LEU A 388 27.81 -30.27 -11.41
N GLY A 389 27.71 -28.97 -11.64
CA GLY A 389 28.20 -28.29 -12.84
C GLY A 389 28.84 -26.95 -12.48
N GLN A 390 30.16 -26.85 -12.62
CA GLN A 390 30.92 -25.62 -12.37
C GLN A 390 30.61 -24.56 -13.44
N SER A 391 30.21 -23.35 -13.06
CA SER A 391 30.12 -22.20 -13.96
C SER A 391 31.16 -21.13 -13.62
N LYS A 392 31.84 -20.66 -14.67
CA LYS A 392 32.86 -19.61 -14.66
C LYS A 392 32.26 -18.33 -15.25
N ARG A 393 32.56 -17.21 -14.57
CA ARG A 393 32.49 -15.78 -14.98
C ARG A 393 31.17 -15.05 -14.72
N SER A 394 31.35 -13.90 -14.07
CA SER A 394 30.32 -12.99 -13.55
C SER A 394 29.92 -11.94 -14.60
N ILE A 395 28.63 -11.61 -14.57
CA ILE A 395 27.83 -10.71 -15.42
C ILE A 395 28.30 -9.23 -15.46
N ALA A 396 29.37 -8.87 -14.76
CA ALA A 396 29.88 -7.49 -14.74
C ALA A 396 30.61 -7.03 -16.03
N GLU A 397 30.82 -7.90 -17.01
CA GLU A 397 31.61 -7.57 -18.21
C GLU A 397 30.78 -7.16 -19.45
N PHE A 398 29.45 -7.29 -19.42
CA PHE A 398 28.61 -7.04 -20.62
C PHE A 398 28.05 -5.61 -20.74
N LEU A 399 28.21 -4.76 -19.73
CA LEU A 399 27.65 -3.40 -19.70
C LEU A 399 28.66 -2.27 -20.06
N SER A 400 29.81 -2.58 -20.68
CA SER A 400 30.84 -1.56 -20.98
C SER A 400 31.21 -1.36 -22.46
N THR A 401 30.53 -1.97 -23.43
CA THR A 401 30.91 -1.82 -24.85
C THR A 401 29.74 -1.54 -25.79
N VAL A 402 29.08 -0.40 -25.63
CA VAL A 402 28.43 0.28 -26.77
C VAL A 402 28.64 1.79 -26.66
N SER A 403 29.74 2.29 -27.23
CA SER A 403 29.82 3.68 -27.69
C SER A 403 29.38 3.75 -29.16
N PRO A 404 28.57 4.74 -29.57
CA PRO A 404 28.18 4.89 -30.96
C PRO A 404 29.31 5.54 -31.75
N ARG A 405 29.99 4.78 -32.61
CA ARG A 405 30.76 5.37 -33.71
C ARG A 405 29.82 5.58 -34.89
N GLY A 406 29.35 6.82 -35.05
CA GLY A 406 28.90 7.31 -36.34
C GLY A 406 30.10 7.42 -37.29
N ASN A 407 29.90 7.02 -38.54
CA ASN A 407 30.67 7.47 -39.70
C ASN A 407 29.76 7.37 -40.92
N TYR A 408 29.20 8.51 -41.32
CA TYR A 408 28.69 8.78 -42.67
C TYR A 408 29.66 9.76 -43.33
N GLN A 409 30.35 9.30 -44.37
CA GLN A 409 31.02 10.02 -45.46
C GLN A 409 31.61 8.89 -46.32
N SER A 410 31.42 8.76 -47.63
CA SER A 410 31.03 9.67 -48.71
C SER A 410 30.36 8.88 -49.83
#